data_AF-A0A0W0SR21-F1
#
_entry.id   AF-A0A0W0SR21-F1
#
_cell.length_a   1.000
_cell.length_b   1.000
_cell.length_c   1.000
_cell.angle_alpha   90.00
_cell.angle_beta   90.00
_cell.angle_gamma   90.00
#
_symmetry.space_group_name_H-M   'P 1'
#
loop_
_entity.id
_entity.type
_entity.pdbx_description
1 polymer ?
#
loop_
_entity_poly.entity_id
_entity_poly.type
_entity_poly.pdbx_seq_one_letter_code
_entity_poly.pdbx_strand_id
1 'polypeptide(L)'
;MRDCKGFGPTHQTLDNLSAVNLGDGVFLQTVENGTFDKKAFFLRLSRALSFDKSDNLNCHSLLDFTMKMANRSTAFKSFCEEDSNDFLWQQYYSQYGYKISAFEDVHTNFLLHKNVKHFPLLQGAYYFQKSQLIASSSAQDFTYEEIRFLKKAISFHSVHAVQRYNDSLYKKSENTQLTPEQQALLITEALKNCLNKNLLELYGSYAYMMLADAYFKYANWAIEQNDFATAKKCIQSAKKSCDEAERFLSRSTYSIHNASLGKGLKTSNSFSLENPEEAKLMIKNWFEEHEAPRDTAPPQMGMGGA
;
A
#
# COMPACT_ATOMS: atom_id res chain seq x y z
N MET A 1 15.78 16.45 22.45
CA MET A 1 14.42 16.12 22.01
C MET A 1 13.58 17.39 22.15
N ARG A 2 13.17 18.02 21.05
CA ARG A 2 12.18 19.10 21.09
C ARG A 2 10.88 18.52 20.54
N ASP A 3 9.84 18.57 21.37
CA ASP A 3 8.47 18.28 21.00
C ASP A 3 8.07 19.11 19.77
N CYS A 4 7.82 18.44 18.65
CA CYS A 4 7.07 19.02 17.54
C CYS A 4 5.58 19.05 17.89
N LYS A 5 5.21 19.77 18.96
CA LYS A 5 3.84 20.21 19.19
C LYS A 5 3.65 21.54 18.49
N GLY A 6 3.42 21.48 17.17
CA GLY A 6 3.21 22.66 16.35
C GLY A 6 2.16 22.38 15.28
N PHE A 7 1.00 23.02 15.45
CA PHE A 7 -0.18 23.02 14.58
C PHE A 7 -1.07 21.77 14.69
N GLY A 8 -2.21 21.95 15.37
CA GLY A 8 -3.33 21.01 15.24
C GLY A 8 -3.72 20.89 13.76
N PRO A 9 -4.03 19.68 13.27
CA PRO A 9 -4.33 19.48 11.87
C PRO A 9 -5.59 20.28 11.54
N THR A 10 -5.49 21.25 10.64
CA THR A 10 -6.65 21.61 9.83
C THR A 10 -7.08 20.31 9.18
N HIS A 11 -8.30 19.84 9.46
CA HIS A 11 -8.81 18.57 8.94
C HIS A 11 -8.83 18.63 7.40
N GLN A 12 -7.72 18.24 6.77
CA GLN A 12 -7.61 18.11 5.32
C GLN A 12 -8.39 16.86 4.93
N THR A 13 -9.60 17.05 4.41
CA THR A 13 -10.35 15.99 3.76
C THR A 13 -9.89 15.82 2.33
N LEU A 14 -10.16 14.66 1.74
CA LEU A 14 -9.88 14.44 0.32
C LEU A 14 -10.67 15.42 -0.56
N ASP A 15 -11.87 15.82 -0.12
CA ASP A 15 -12.69 16.82 -0.80
C ASP A 15 -12.04 18.21 -0.76
N ASN A 16 -11.51 18.63 0.38
CA ASN A 16 -10.82 19.92 0.51
C ASN A 16 -9.58 19.97 -0.40
N LEU A 17 -8.83 18.88 -0.51
CA LEU A 17 -7.71 18.77 -1.45
C LEU A 17 -8.14 18.71 -2.92
N SER A 18 -9.40 18.40 -3.20
CA SER A 18 -9.93 18.28 -4.55
C SER A 18 -10.74 19.50 -5.00
N ALA A 19 -11.27 20.30 -4.08
CA ALA A 19 -12.14 21.44 -4.34
C ALA A 19 -11.41 22.54 -5.11
N VAL A 20 -11.98 23.01 -6.23
CA VAL A 20 -11.38 24.02 -7.11
C VAL A 20 -11.88 25.41 -6.70
N ASN A 21 -10.98 26.34 -6.44
CA ASN A 21 -11.28 27.75 -6.24
C ASN A 21 -11.04 28.55 -7.54
N LEU A 22 -11.34 29.85 -7.52
CA LEU A 22 -11.18 30.70 -8.69
C LEU A 22 -9.74 30.71 -9.24
N GLY A 23 -8.73 30.75 -8.37
CA GLY A 23 -7.32 30.73 -8.76
C GLY A 23 -6.91 29.42 -9.43
N ASP A 24 -7.41 28.29 -8.94
CA ASP A 24 -7.22 26.98 -9.58
C ASP A 24 -7.86 26.96 -10.97
N GLY A 25 -9.05 27.55 -11.13
CA GLY A 25 -9.73 27.65 -12.43
C GLY A 25 -8.93 28.46 -13.46
N VAL A 26 -8.38 29.60 -13.04
CA VAL A 26 -7.49 30.41 -13.89
C VAL A 26 -6.25 29.62 -14.30
N PHE A 27 -5.63 28.89 -13.35
CA PHE A 27 -4.49 28.04 -13.66
C PHE A 27 -4.83 26.97 -14.71
N LEU A 28 -5.93 26.25 -14.53
CA LEU A 28 -6.36 25.21 -15.48
C LEU A 28 -6.58 25.78 -16.89
N GLN A 29 -7.16 26.97 -17.01
CA GLN A 29 -7.29 27.65 -18.29
C GLN A 29 -5.93 27.97 -18.93
N THR A 30 -4.91 28.37 -18.15
CA THR A 30 -3.57 28.59 -18.72
C THR A 30 -2.93 27.31 -19.25
N VAL A 31 -3.20 26.18 -18.59
CA VAL A 31 -2.74 24.85 -19.05
C VAL A 31 -3.45 24.48 -20.36
N GLU A 32 -4.77 24.61 -20.41
CA GLU A 32 -5.60 24.27 -21.57
C GLU A 32 -5.29 25.15 -22.79
N ASN A 33 -5.07 26.45 -22.56
CA ASN A 33 -4.76 27.42 -23.62
C ASN A 33 -3.28 27.40 -24.03
N GLY A 34 -2.44 26.56 -23.43
CA GLY A 34 -1.01 26.47 -23.73
C GLY A 34 -0.17 27.69 -23.31
N THR A 35 -0.72 28.57 -22.45
CA THR A 35 -0.02 29.76 -21.94
C THR A 35 0.69 29.52 -20.60
N PHE A 36 0.55 28.31 -20.04
CA PHE A 36 1.22 27.92 -18.80
C PHE A 36 2.75 27.89 -18.95
N ASP A 37 3.45 28.69 -18.14
CA ASP A 37 4.91 28.68 -18.06
C ASP A 37 5.42 27.48 -17.25
N LYS A 38 5.54 26.36 -17.96
CA LYS A 38 6.04 25.09 -17.43
C LYS A 38 7.41 25.23 -16.76
N LYS A 39 8.33 25.99 -17.39
CA LYS A 39 9.71 26.13 -16.92
C LYS A 39 9.76 26.90 -15.61
N ALA A 40 9.06 28.03 -15.53
CA ALA A 40 9.00 28.82 -14.30
C ALA A 40 8.33 28.05 -13.16
N PHE A 41 7.27 27.29 -13.45
CA PHE A 41 6.59 26.49 -12.43
C PHE A 41 7.51 25.42 -11.83
N PHE A 42 8.14 24.58 -12.65
CA PHE A 42 9.02 23.51 -12.13
C PHE A 42 10.31 24.05 -11.52
N LEU A 43 10.81 25.21 -11.97
CA LEU A 43 11.92 25.90 -11.30
C LEU A 43 11.53 26.36 -9.89
N ARG A 44 10.31 26.90 -9.71
CA ARG A 44 9.80 27.26 -8.37
C ARG A 44 9.65 26.04 -7.49
N LEU A 45 9.14 24.93 -8.04
CA LEU A 45 8.97 23.68 -7.31
C LEU A 45 10.32 23.08 -6.87
N SER A 46 11.32 23.09 -7.76
CA SER A 46 12.69 22.67 -7.43
C SER A 46 13.35 23.55 -6.36
N ARG A 47 13.12 24.87 -6.40
CA ARG A 47 13.59 25.78 -5.34
C ARG A 47 12.92 25.48 -4.00
N ALA A 48 11.61 25.26 -3.98
CA ALA A 48 10.86 24.94 -2.76
C ALA A 48 11.36 23.66 -2.07
N LEU A 49 11.91 22.72 -2.83
CA LEU A 49 12.55 21.52 -2.31
C LEU A 49 13.93 21.76 -1.69
N SER A 50 14.66 22.78 -2.17
CA SER A 50 16.07 23.04 -1.82
C SER A 50 16.25 23.97 -0.60
N PHE A 51 15.20 24.66 -0.15
CA PHE A 51 15.29 25.59 0.98
C PHE A 51 15.04 24.91 2.34
N ASP A 52 16.11 24.85 3.13
CA ASP A 52 16.19 24.29 4.47
C ASP A 52 15.48 25.20 5.51
N LYS A 53 14.49 24.63 6.19
CA LYS A 53 13.99 24.92 7.57
C LYS A 53 13.23 26.20 7.96
N SER A 54 13.19 27.33 7.23
CA SER A 54 12.46 28.52 7.76
C SER A 54 11.05 28.79 7.20
N ASP A 55 10.72 28.36 5.98
CA ASP A 55 9.39 28.62 5.35
C ASP A 55 8.65 27.34 4.93
N ASN A 56 8.52 26.39 5.87
CA ASN A 56 7.85 25.08 5.66
C ASN A 56 6.40 25.19 5.13
N LEU A 57 5.75 26.35 5.23
CA LEU A 57 4.38 26.56 4.76
C LEU A 57 4.28 26.62 3.21
N ASN A 58 5.32 27.08 2.52
CA ASN A 58 5.29 27.32 1.07
C ASN A 58 5.58 26.06 0.22
N CYS A 59 6.40 25.12 0.72
CA CYS A 59 6.72 23.89 -0.02
C CYS A 59 5.57 22.87 0.02
N HIS A 60 4.94 22.71 1.20
CA HIS A 60 3.78 21.84 1.34
C HIS A 60 2.58 22.30 0.52
N SER A 61 2.31 23.62 0.48
CA SER A 61 1.21 24.17 -0.30
C SER A 61 1.41 24.02 -1.81
N LEU A 62 2.64 24.16 -2.32
CA LEU A 62 2.91 24.02 -3.76
C LEU A 62 2.84 22.54 -4.22
N LEU A 63 3.26 21.60 -3.38
CA LEU A 63 3.10 20.18 -3.70
C LEU A 63 1.62 19.74 -3.58
N ASP A 64 0.90 20.15 -2.53
CA ASP A 64 -0.54 19.92 -2.39
C ASP A 64 -1.29 20.47 -3.63
N PHE A 65 -0.92 21.67 -4.10
CA PHE A 65 -1.44 22.27 -5.33
C PHE A 65 -1.10 21.42 -6.57
N THR A 66 0.15 20.97 -6.70
CA THR A 66 0.58 20.11 -7.82
C THR A 66 -0.23 18.81 -7.88
N MET A 67 -0.41 18.15 -6.73
CA MET A 67 -1.20 16.91 -6.61
C MET A 67 -2.65 17.12 -7.00
N LYS A 68 -3.23 18.24 -6.55
CA LYS A 68 -4.59 18.64 -6.90
C LYS A 68 -4.75 18.91 -8.39
N MET A 69 -3.87 19.74 -8.98
CA MET A 69 -3.95 20.08 -10.41
C MET A 69 -3.74 18.85 -11.30
N ALA A 70 -2.81 17.95 -10.96
CA ALA A 70 -2.56 16.73 -11.72
C ALA A 70 -3.74 15.74 -11.68
N ASN A 71 -4.58 15.78 -10.65
CA ASN A 71 -5.83 15.02 -10.64
C ASN A 71 -6.95 15.64 -11.48
N ARG A 72 -6.86 16.95 -11.75
CA ARG A 72 -7.92 17.71 -12.44
C ARG A 72 -7.65 17.90 -13.92
N SER A 73 -6.39 18.02 -14.31
CA SER A 73 -5.99 18.23 -15.71
C SER A 73 -5.05 17.12 -16.16
N THR A 74 -5.49 16.36 -17.16
CA THR A 74 -4.67 15.36 -17.85
C THR A 74 -3.48 16.02 -18.54
N ALA A 75 -3.65 17.21 -19.12
CA ALA A 75 -2.57 17.98 -19.73
C ALA A 75 -1.50 18.37 -18.70
N PHE A 76 -1.89 18.89 -17.54
CA PHE A 76 -0.95 19.20 -16.48
C PHE A 76 -0.26 17.95 -15.93
N LYS A 77 -1.01 16.85 -15.76
CA LYS A 77 -0.43 15.56 -15.37
C LYS A 77 0.63 15.10 -16.37
N SER A 78 0.37 15.22 -17.67
CA SER A 78 1.36 14.88 -18.70
C SER A 78 2.62 15.72 -18.57
N PHE A 79 2.51 17.03 -18.25
CA PHE A 79 3.70 17.86 -17.97
C PHE A 79 4.50 17.34 -16.77
N CYS A 80 3.83 16.93 -15.70
CA CYS A 80 4.50 16.31 -14.55
C CYS A 80 5.21 15.01 -14.94
N GLU A 81 4.66 14.20 -15.84
CA GLU A 81 5.20 12.89 -16.21
C GLU A 81 6.30 12.93 -17.30
N GLU A 82 6.63 14.12 -17.81
CA GLU A 82 7.75 14.31 -18.74
C GLU A 82 9.10 13.93 -18.12
N ASP A 83 9.97 13.30 -18.93
CA ASP A 83 11.29 12.84 -18.48
C ASP A 83 12.17 13.97 -17.94
N SER A 84 12.05 15.18 -18.48
CA SER A 84 12.81 16.35 -18.01
C SER A 84 12.51 16.72 -16.55
N ASN A 85 11.37 16.27 -16.01
CA ASN A 85 10.94 16.55 -14.64
C ASN A 85 11.17 15.37 -13.70
N ASP A 86 11.55 14.18 -14.19
CA ASP A 86 11.64 12.98 -13.35
C ASP A 86 12.67 13.13 -12.23
N PHE A 87 13.80 13.81 -12.50
CA PHE A 87 14.80 14.09 -11.47
C PHE A 87 14.21 14.87 -10.27
N LEU A 88 13.33 15.84 -10.52
CA LEU A 88 12.65 16.58 -9.44
C LEU A 88 11.79 15.63 -8.59
N TRP A 89 11.05 14.75 -9.25
CA TRP A 89 10.17 13.79 -8.57
C TRP A 89 10.92 12.71 -7.82
N GLN A 90 12.09 12.28 -8.31
CA GLN A 90 13.00 11.39 -7.58
C GLN A 90 13.37 11.97 -6.22
N GLN A 91 13.71 13.26 -6.18
CA GLN A 91 14.07 13.92 -4.93
C GLN A 91 12.88 14.00 -3.97
N TYR A 92 11.72 14.42 -4.45
CA TYR A 92 10.50 14.42 -3.63
C TYR A 92 10.15 13.02 -3.13
N TYR A 93 10.17 12.01 -4.01
CA TYR A 93 9.85 10.63 -3.67
C TYR A 93 10.79 10.10 -2.58
N SER A 94 12.10 10.32 -2.73
CA SER A 94 13.10 9.96 -1.72
C SER A 94 12.79 10.58 -0.35
N GLN A 95 12.51 11.88 -0.29
CA GLN A 95 12.13 12.60 0.94
C GLN A 95 10.79 12.15 1.52
N TYR A 96 9.85 11.70 0.68
CA TYR A 96 8.57 11.17 1.16
C TYR A 96 8.73 9.86 1.90
N GLY A 97 9.76 9.06 1.59
CA GLY A 97 10.14 7.93 2.42
C GLY A 97 10.38 8.37 3.87
N TYR A 98 11.15 9.46 4.06
CA TYR A 98 11.42 9.99 5.40
C TYR A 98 10.12 10.42 6.09
N LYS A 99 9.26 11.16 5.39
CA LYS A 99 7.96 11.61 5.94
C LYS A 99 7.04 10.46 6.34
N ILE A 100 7.06 9.35 5.59
CA ILE A 100 6.27 8.16 5.89
C ILE A 100 6.88 7.38 7.06
N SER A 101 8.20 7.21 7.07
CA SER A 101 8.89 6.53 8.16
C SER A 101 8.92 7.33 9.47
N ALA A 102 8.51 8.60 9.46
CA ALA A 102 8.42 9.43 10.67
C ALA A 102 7.35 8.94 11.68
N PHE A 103 6.48 8.02 11.25
CA PHE A 103 5.52 7.33 12.12
C PHE A 103 6.08 6.01 12.69
N GLU A 104 7.35 5.70 12.40
CA GLU A 104 8.05 4.48 12.80
C GLU A 104 9.27 4.82 13.68
N ASP A 105 9.82 3.82 14.37
CA ASP A 105 11.02 4.00 15.22
C ASP A 105 12.28 4.38 14.42
N VAL A 106 12.35 3.97 13.16
CA VAL A 106 13.50 4.19 12.28
C VAL A 106 13.07 4.98 11.06
N HIS A 107 13.65 6.16 10.90
CA HIS A 107 13.40 6.99 9.73
C HIS A 107 14.32 6.60 8.57
N THR A 108 13.74 6.43 7.38
CA THR A 108 14.49 6.10 6.16
C THR A 108 13.97 6.88 4.97
N ASN A 109 14.86 7.25 4.04
CA ASN A 109 14.45 7.71 2.72
C ASN A 109 14.02 6.53 1.83
N PHE A 110 13.24 6.83 0.80
CA PHE A 110 13.06 5.86 -0.29
C PHE A 110 14.28 5.86 -1.20
N LEU A 111 14.68 4.64 -1.59
CA LEU A 111 15.64 4.36 -2.64
C LEU A 111 14.97 4.53 -4.00
N LEU A 112 15.74 5.00 -4.99
CA LEU A 112 15.21 5.28 -6.32
C LEU A 112 15.13 4.00 -7.16
N HIS A 113 13.98 3.79 -7.80
CA HIS A 113 13.80 2.68 -8.72
C HIS A 113 14.31 3.07 -10.11
N LYS A 114 14.92 2.12 -10.82
CA LYS A 114 15.31 2.33 -12.22
C LYS A 114 14.11 2.10 -13.13
N ASN A 115 14.05 2.82 -14.26
CA ASN A 115 13.07 2.62 -15.34
C ASN A 115 11.60 2.78 -14.92
N VAL A 116 11.30 3.64 -13.94
CA VAL A 116 9.93 3.97 -13.54
C VAL A 116 9.76 5.49 -13.51
N LYS A 117 8.53 5.94 -13.73
CA LYS A 117 8.16 7.35 -13.55
C LYS A 117 7.98 7.62 -12.07
N HIS A 118 8.70 8.59 -11.52
CA HIS A 118 8.66 8.88 -10.09
C HIS A 118 7.45 9.73 -9.69
N PHE A 119 6.82 10.45 -10.62
CA PHE A 119 5.64 11.25 -10.30
C PHE A 119 4.46 10.40 -9.81
N PRO A 120 4.00 9.33 -10.49
CA PRO A 120 2.97 8.43 -9.95
C PRO A 120 3.35 7.79 -8.62
N LEU A 121 4.63 7.40 -8.44
CA LEU A 121 5.10 6.85 -7.17
C LEU A 121 4.97 7.86 -6.03
N LEU A 122 5.34 9.11 -6.29
CA LEU A 122 5.18 10.22 -5.36
C LEU A 122 3.70 10.48 -5.06
N GLN A 123 2.79 10.38 -6.03
CA GLN A 123 1.35 10.50 -5.77
C GLN A 123 0.88 9.43 -4.78
N GLY A 124 1.27 8.18 -4.98
CA GLY A 124 0.97 7.08 -4.06
C GLY A 124 1.49 7.34 -2.64
N ALA A 125 2.77 7.71 -2.52
CA ALA A 125 3.40 8.06 -1.25
C ALA A 125 2.74 9.27 -0.58
N TYR A 126 2.38 10.29 -1.36
CA TYR A 126 1.71 11.51 -0.89
C TYR A 126 0.36 11.20 -0.26
N TYR A 127 -0.52 10.47 -0.96
CA TYR A 127 -1.84 10.16 -0.43
C TYR A 127 -1.77 9.21 0.77
N PHE A 128 -0.82 8.29 0.77
CA PHE A 128 -0.56 7.44 1.95
C PHE A 128 -0.11 8.28 3.15
N GLN A 129 0.82 9.21 2.96
CA GLN A 129 1.27 10.10 4.04
C GLN A 129 0.12 10.94 4.62
N LYS A 130 -0.81 11.43 3.78
CA LYS A 130 -2.02 12.11 4.25
C LYS A 130 -2.94 11.17 5.06
N SER A 131 -3.08 9.90 4.67
CA SER A 131 -3.84 8.94 5.49
C SER A 131 -3.19 8.69 6.84
N GLN A 132 -1.86 8.63 6.91
CA GLN A 132 -1.13 8.47 8.17
C GLN A 132 -1.26 9.68 9.09
N LEU A 133 -1.26 10.89 8.53
CA LEU A 133 -1.54 12.11 9.32
C LEU A 133 -2.93 12.06 9.96
N ILE A 134 -3.96 11.63 9.20
CA ILE A 134 -5.32 11.47 9.72
C ILE A 134 -5.34 10.43 10.84
N ALA A 135 -4.75 9.26 10.60
CA ALA A 135 -4.66 8.18 11.59
C ALA A 135 -3.99 8.66 12.89
N SER A 136 -2.86 9.37 12.79
CA SER A 136 -2.13 9.89 13.96
C SER A 136 -2.89 10.95 14.77
N SER A 137 -3.87 11.61 14.14
CA SER A 137 -4.68 12.66 14.77
C SER A 137 -6.03 12.18 15.29
N SER A 138 -6.39 10.92 15.02
CA SER A 138 -7.67 10.32 15.38
C SER A 138 -7.48 9.33 16.52
N ALA A 139 -8.44 9.26 17.46
CA ALA A 139 -8.49 8.18 18.44
C ALA A 139 -9.03 6.87 17.86
N GLN A 140 -9.69 6.95 16.69
CA GLN A 140 -10.27 5.81 16.00
C GLN A 140 -9.40 5.41 14.80
N ASP A 141 -9.01 4.14 14.75
CA ASP A 141 -8.39 3.50 13.59
C ASP A 141 -9.37 3.43 12.41
N PHE A 142 -8.86 3.66 11.19
CA PHE A 142 -9.59 3.48 9.93
C PHE A 142 -10.83 4.36 9.79
N THR A 143 -10.68 5.64 10.12
CA THR A 143 -11.73 6.65 9.88
C THR A 143 -12.13 6.69 8.40
N TYR A 144 -13.33 7.22 8.12
CA TYR A 144 -13.83 7.38 6.75
C TYR A 144 -12.82 8.13 5.86
N GLU A 145 -12.25 9.23 6.34
CA GLU A 145 -11.28 10.01 5.57
C GLU A 145 -9.95 9.27 5.39
N GLU A 146 -9.44 8.57 6.42
CA GLU A 146 -8.24 7.71 6.26
C GLU A 146 -8.44 6.70 5.13
N ILE A 147 -9.58 6.01 5.10
CA ILE A 147 -9.92 5.02 4.07
C ILE A 147 -9.99 5.65 2.68
N ARG A 148 -10.54 6.87 2.54
CA ARG A 148 -10.56 7.58 1.26
C ARG A 148 -9.16 7.88 0.74
N PHE A 149 -8.27 8.34 1.62
CA PHE A 149 -6.88 8.59 1.26
C PHE A 149 -6.13 7.31 0.91
N LEU A 150 -6.34 6.22 1.67
CA LEU A 150 -5.77 4.90 1.36
C LEU A 150 -6.22 4.42 -0.03
N LYS A 151 -7.52 4.47 -0.34
CA LYS A 151 -8.05 4.11 -1.67
C LYS A 151 -7.47 4.96 -2.79
N LYS A 152 -7.30 6.27 -2.54
CA LYS A 152 -6.65 7.17 -3.51
C LYS A 152 -5.17 6.80 -3.72
N ALA A 153 -4.44 6.47 -2.66
CA ALA A 153 -3.06 6.00 -2.76
C ALA A 153 -2.92 4.64 -3.48
N ILE A 154 -3.85 3.71 -3.26
CA ILE A 154 -3.93 2.42 -3.95
C ILE A 154 -4.14 2.61 -5.46
N SER A 155 -4.89 3.64 -5.88
CA SER A 155 -5.04 3.96 -7.31
C SER A 155 -3.73 4.37 -8.00
N PHE A 156 -2.72 4.74 -7.22
CA PHE A 156 -1.34 4.99 -7.66
C PHE A 156 -0.38 3.85 -7.26
N HIS A 157 -0.92 2.67 -6.97
CA HIS A 157 -0.16 1.46 -6.63
C HIS A 157 0.76 1.62 -5.41
N SER A 158 0.35 2.39 -4.40
CA SER A 158 1.09 2.46 -3.13
C SER A 158 1.00 1.13 -2.37
N VAL A 159 2.15 0.47 -2.17
CA VAL A 159 2.24 -0.77 -1.39
C VAL A 159 1.84 -0.57 0.07
N HIS A 160 2.30 0.53 0.68
CA HIS A 160 1.97 0.86 2.07
C HIS A 160 0.46 1.06 2.25
N ALA A 161 -0.21 1.69 1.29
CA ALA A 161 -1.64 1.86 1.32
C ALA A 161 -2.40 0.54 1.14
N VAL A 162 -1.92 -0.35 0.27
CA VAL A 162 -2.48 -1.71 0.14
C VAL A 162 -2.34 -2.47 1.45
N GLN A 163 -1.16 -2.49 2.08
CA GLN A 163 -0.95 -3.16 3.36
C GLN A 163 -1.92 -2.65 4.42
N ARG A 164 -1.92 -1.34 4.68
CA ARG A 164 -2.76 -0.77 5.74
C ARG A 164 -4.26 -0.87 5.46
N TYR A 165 -4.68 -0.76 4.21
CA TYR A 165 -6.09 -0.97 3.87
C TYR A 165 -6.50 -2.43 4.02
N ASN A 166 -5.65 -3.37 3.61
CA ASN A 166 -5.89 -4.79 3.78
C ASN A 166 -5.95 -5.18 5.26
N ASP A 167 -5.12 -4.60 6.13
CA ASP A 167 -5.22 -4.79 7.58
C ASP A 167 -6.60 -4.38 8.11
N SER A 168 -7.17 -3.29 7.58
CA SER A 168 -8.53 -2.86 7.93
C SER A 168 -9.60 -3.86 7.48
N LEU A 169 -9.40 -4.49 6.32
CA LEU A 169 -10.32 -5.49 5.77
C LEU A 169 -10.26 -6.78 6.58
N TYR A 170 -9.04 -7.23 6.94
CA TYR A 170 -8.84 -8.42 7.75
C TYR A 170 -9.42 -8.26 9.17
N LYS A 171 -9.13 -7.14 9.85
CA LYS A 171 -9.74 -6.83 11.15
C LYS A 171 -11.27 -6.79 11.09
N LYS A 172 -11.84 -6.29 9.99
CA LYS A 172 -13.30 -6.32 9.80
C LYS A 172 -13.83 -7.72 9.54
N SER A 173 -13.11 -8.56 8.78
CA SER A 173 -13.54 -9.94 8.49
C SER A 173 -13.55 -10.82 9.73
N GLU A 174 -12.76 -10.50 10.75
CA GLU A 174 -12.74 -11.20 12.04
C GLU A 174 -13.97 -10.88 12.92
N ASN A 175 -14.85 -9.96 12.49
CA ASN A 175 -16.07 -9.64 13.22
C ASN A 175 -17.08 -10.79 13.11
N THR A 176 -17.41 -11.38 14.26
CA THR A 176 -18.34 -12.51 14.40
C THR A 176 -19.80 -12.18 14.08
N GLN A 177 -20.13 -10.89 13.93
CA GLN A 177 -21.48 -10.45 13.51
C GLN A 177 -21.70 -10.50 12.00
N LEU A 178 -20.63 -10.67 11.20
CA LEU A 178 -20.74 -10.77 9.75
C LEU A 178 -21.11 -12.19 9.31
N THR A 179 -21.87 -12.31 8.22
CA THR A 179 -22.10 -13.61 7.59
C THR A 179 -20.81 -14.11 6.91
N PRO A 180 -20.65 -15.43 6.69
CA PRO A 180 -19.52 -15.96 5.96
C PRO A 180 -19.29 -15.30 4.60
N GLU A 181 -20.36 -14.97 3.87
CA GLU A 181 -20.28 -14.30 2.57
C GLU A 181 -19.73 -12.87 2.70
N GLN A 182 -20.15 -12.13 3.75
CA GLN A 182 -19.64 -10.79 4.01
C GLN A 182 -18.15 -10.82 4.37
N GLN A 183 -17.72 -11.80 5.17
CA GLN A 183 -16.31 -12.01 5.49
C GLN A 183 -15.49 -12.33 4.23
N ALA A 184 -16.01 -13.24 3.39
CA ALA A 184 -15.38 -13.59 2.11
C ALA A 184 -15.20 -12.38 1.18
N LEU A 185 -16.18 -11.48 1.11
CA LEU A 185 -16.10 -10.26 0.31
C LEU A 185 -14.94 -9.37 0.74
N LEU A 186 -14.73 -9.19 2.05
CA LEU A 186 -13.63 -8.40 2.61
C LEU A 186 -12.26 -9.03 2.30
N ILE A 187 -12.13 -10.35 2.50
CA ILE A 187 -10.89 -11.09 2.21
C ILE A 187 -10.59 -11.07 0.70
N THR A 188 -11.62 -11.22 -0.14
CA THR A 188 -11.50 -11.17 -1.60
C THR A 188 -11.10 -9.76 -2.07
N GLU A 189 -11.61 -8.70 -1.44
CA GLU A 189 -11.17 -7.33 -1.73
C GLU A 189 -9.68 -7.15 -1.40
N ALA A 190 -9.22 -7.65 -0.26
CA ALA A 190 -7.81 -7.61 0.11
C ALA A 190 -6.92 -8.36 -0.89
N LEU A 191 -7.36 -9.55 -1.32
CA LEU A 191 -6.70 -10.35 -2.35
C LEU A 191 -6.64 -9.62 -3.70
N LYS A 192 -7.73 -8.96 -4.11
CA LYS A 192 -7.77 -8.17 -5.37
C LYS A 192 -6.78 -7.02 -5.34
N ASN A 193 -6.58 -6.36 -4.20
CA ASN A 193 -5.58 -5.30 -4.07
C ASN A 193 -4.16 -5.85 -4.30
N CYS A 194 -3.86 -7.05 -3.80
CA CYS A 194 -2.55 -7.70 -3.99
C CYS A 194 -2.35 -8.24 -5.42
N LEU A 195 -3.41 -8.63 -6.13
CA LEU A 195 -3.36 -9.14 -7.51
C LEU A 195 -3.08 -8.07 -8.58
N ASN A 196 -2.92 -6.81 -8.17
CA ASN A 196 -2.64 -5.73 -9.11
C ASN A 196 -1.27 -5.94 -9.80
N LYS A 197 -1.29 -6.13 -11.12
CA LYS A 197 -0.07 -6.36 -11.91
C LYS A 197 0.99 -5.28 -11.74
N ASN A 198 0.60 -4.01 -11.71
CA ASN A 198 1.54 -2.90 -11.55
C ASN A 198 2.20 -2.93 -10.17
N LEU A 199 1.48 -3.36 -9.12
CA LEU A 199 2.03 -3.54 -7.78
C LEU A 199 3.06 -4.69 -7.78
N LEU A 200 2.71 -5.83 -8.36
CA LEU A 200 3.57 -7.01 -8.43
C LEU A 200 4.86 -6.72 -9.23
N GLU A 201 4.76 -6.02 -10.36
CA GLU A 201 5.92 -5.66 -11.19
C GLU A 201 6.83 -4.64 -10.51
N LEU A 202 6.25 -3.64 -9.82
CA LEU A 202 7.00 -2.58 -9.16
C LEU A 202 7.70 -3.04 -7.88
N TYR A 203 7.00 -3.83 -7.04
CA TYR A 203 7.50 -4.23 -5.73
C TYR A 203 8.06 -5.65 -5.67
N GLY A 204 7.86 -6.44 -6.72
CA GLY A 204 8.43 -7.78 -6.88
C GLY A 204 8.24 -8.64 -5.65
N SER A 205 9.34 -9.13 -5.08
CA SER A 205 9.32 -10.09 -3.97
C SER A 205 8.42 -9.66 -2.80
N TYR A 206 8.40 -8.37 -2.46
CA TYR A 206 7.59 -7.89 -1.34
C TYR A 206 6.09 -8.01 -1.63
N ALA A 207 5.64 -7.62 -2.81
CA ALA A 207 4.23 -7.71 -3.19
C ALA A 207 3.80 -9.17 -3.44
N TYR A 208 4.68 -10.03 -3.95
CA TYR A 208 4.38 -11.46 -4.08
C TYR A 208 4.24 -12.15 -2.72
N MET A 209 5.03 -11.76 -1.72
CA MET A 209 4.83 -12.25 -0.35
C MET A 209 3.52 -11.75 0.27
N MET A 210 3.11 -10.51 0.01
CA MET A 210 1.77 -10.02 0.40
C MET A 210 0.64 -10.80 -0.30
N LEU A 211 0.84 -11.18 -1.56
CA LEU A 211 -0.11 -11.99 -2.31
C LEU A 211 -0.20 -13.41 -1.75
N ALA A 212 0.93 -14.01 -1.37
CA ALA A 212 0.97 -15.31 -0.69
C ALA A 212 0.18 -15.27 0.62
N ASP A 213 0.40 -14.25 1.45
CA ASP A 213 -0.33 -14.04 2.71
C ASP A 213 -1.84 -13.86 2.49
N ALA A 214 -2.23 -13.08 1.47
CA ALA A 214 -3.64 -12.88 1.14
C ALA A 214 -4.34 -14.17 0.69
N TYR A 215 -3.67 -15.00 -0.12
CA TYR A 215 -4.19 -16.32 -0.49
C TYR A 215 -4.28 -17.26 0.72
N PHE A 216 -3.28 -17.24 1.60
CA PHE A 216 -3.30 -18.04 2.82
C PHE A 216 -4.47 -17.65 3.73
N LYS A 217 -4.69 -16.36 3.97
CA LYS A 217 -5.85 -15.88 4.75
C LYS A 217 -7.18 -16.33 4.14
N TYR A 218 -7.29 -16.36 2.82
CA TYR A 218 -8.50 -16.87 2.16
C TYR A 218 -8.63 -18.40 2.30
N ALA A 219 -7.52 -19.14 2.29
CA ALA A 219 -7.52 -20.57 2.56
C ALA A 219 -8.00 -20.86 4.00
N ASN A 220 -7.55 -20.09 5.00
CA ASN A 220 -8.00 -20.24 6.39
C ASN A 220 -9.52 -20.08 6.50
N TRP A 221 -10.06 -19.00 5.96
CA TRP A 221 -11.50 -18.79 5.92
C TRP A 221 -12.23 -19.95 5.22
N ALA A 222 -11.71 -20.44 4.09
CA ALA A 222 -12.34 -21.54 3.35
C ALA A 222 -12.36 -22.85 4.16
N ILE A 223 -11.30 -23.14 4.95
CA ILE A 223 -11.29 -24.28 5.87
C ILE A 223 -12.36 -24.12 6.96
N GLU A 224 -12.51 -22.93 7.54
CA GLU A 224 -13.56 -22.66 8.53
C GLU A 224 -14.97 -22.88 7.98
N GLN A 225 -15.16 -22.66 6.67
CA GLN A 225 -16.42 -22.94 5.96
C GLN A 225 -16.52 -24.38 5.43
N ASN A 226 -15.56 -25.26 5.73
CA ASN A 226 -15.44 -26.62 5.20
C ASN A 226 -15.35 -26.68 3.65
N ASP A 227 -14.94 -25.60 2.99
CA ASP A 227 -14.66 -25.56 1.55
C ASP A 227 -13.19 -25.91 1.26
N PHE A 228 -12.87 -27.19 1.43
CA PHE A 228 -11.53 -27.73 1.21
C PHE A 228 -11.05 -27.57 -0.24
N ALA A 229 -11.96 -27.58 -1.21
CA ALA A 229 -11.62 -27.42 -2.62
C ALA A 229 -11.08 -26.01 -2.89
N THR A 230 -11.72 -24.98 -2.33
CA THR A 230 -11.24 -23.60 -2.41
C THR A 230 -9.96 -23.42 -1.61
N ALA A 231 -9.90 -23.95 -0.38
CA ALA A 231 -8.69 -23.88 0.45
C ALA A 231 -7.46 -24.44 -0.29
N LYS A 232 -7.59 -25.62 -0.90
CA LYS A 232 -6.52 -26.26 -1.69
C LYS A 232 -6.04 -25.39 -2.85
N LYS A 233 -6.95 -24.76 -3.60
CA LYS A 233 -6.61 -23.85 -4.71
C LYS A 233 -5.90 -22.60 -4.20
N CYS A 234 -6.35 -22.02 -3.09
CA CYS A 234 -5.71 -20.87 -2.47
C CYS A 234 -4.30 -21.21 -1.98
N ILE A 235 -4.09 -22.35 -1.31
CA ILE A 235 -2.77 -22.80 -0.87
C ILE A 235 -1.81 -23.03 -2.04
N GLN A 236 -2.29 -23.63 -3.13
CA GLN A 236 -1.47 -23.76 -4.35
C GLN A 236 -1.07 -22.39 -4.92
N SER A 237 -1.97 -21.42 -4.89
CA SER A 237 -1.71 -20.06 -5.37
C SER A 237 -0.78 -19.28 -4.44
N ALA A 238 -0.89 -19.49 -3.13
CA ALA A 238 0.02 -18.94 -2.13
C ALA A 238 1.45 -19.45 -2.35
N LYS A 239 1.62 -20.76 -2.51
CA LYS A 239 2.93 -21.38 -2.81
C LYS A 239 3.55 -20.86 -4.10
N LYS A 240 2.76 -20.75 -5.17
CA LYS A 240 3.22 -20.14 -6.43
C LYS A 240 3.65 -18.67 -6.26
N SER A 241 2.96 -17.94 -5.39
CA SER A 241 3.33 -16.56 -5.09
C SER A 241 4.65 -16.50 -4.31
N CYS A 242 4.93 -17.45 -3.43
CA CYS A 242 6.26 -17.60 -2.82
C CYS A 242 7.36 -17.95 -3.86
N ASP A 243 7.07 -18.85 -4.82
CA ASP A 243 8.01 -19.17 -5.91
C ASP A 243 8.36 -17.92 -6.73
N GLU A 244 7.35 -17.08 -7.02
CA GLU A 244 7.56 -15.80 -7.67
C GLU A 244 8.31 -14.81 -6.79
N ALA A 245 8.03 -14.76 -5.49
CA ALA A 245 8.77 -13.90 -4.59
C ALA A 245 10.27 -14.24 -4.59
N GLU A 246 10.62 -15.53 -4.50
CA GLU A 246 12.00 -16.00 -4.59
C GLU A 246 12.65 -15.60 -5.93
N ARG A 247 11.94 -15.78 -7.04
CA ARG A 247 12.42 -15.38 -8.37
C ARG A 247 12.74 -13.89 -8.48
N PHE A 248 12.02 -13.03 -7.77
CA PHE A 248 12.23 -11.59 -7.77
C PHE A 248 13.19 -11.09 -6.68
N LEU A 249 13.54 -11.91 -5.69
CA LEU A 249 14.24 -11.51 -4.47
C LEU A 249 15.50 -10.67 -4.75
N SER A 250 16.38 -11.17 -5.61
CA SER A 250 17.68 -10.54 -5.92
C SER A 250 17.57 -9.19 -6.64
N ARG A 251 16.49 -8.94 -7.37
CA ARG A 251 16.24 -7.68 -8.09
C ARG A 251 15.34 -6.71 -7.33
N SER A 252 14.72 -7.16 -6.24
CA SER A 252 13.76 -6.38 -5.46
C SER A 252 14.37 -5.66 -4.27
N THR A 253 15.70 -5.60 -4.11
CA THR A 253 16.35 -4.99 -2.93
C THR A 253 15.82 -3.60 -2.59
N TYR A 254 15.74 -2.70 -3.58
CA TYR A 254 15.26 -1.33 -3.35
C TYR A 254 13.76 -1.28 -3.08
N SER A 255 12.98 -2.10 -3.80
CA SER A 255 11.55 -2.21 -3.58
C SER A 255 11.19 -2.76 -2.20
N ILE A 256 11.92 -3.77 -1.72
CA ILE A 256 11.79 -4.34 -0.38
C ILE A 256 12.14 -3.28 0.65
N HIS A 257 13.28 -2.58 0.49
CA HIS A 257 13.67 -1.48 1.37
C HIS A 257 12.55 -0.43 1.46
N ASN A 258 12.02 0.01 0.33
CA ASN A 258 11.00 1.04 0.29
C ASN A 258 9.67 0.57 0.89
N ALA A 259 9.20 -0.62 0.52
CA ALA A 259 7.93 -1.16 0.98
C ALA A 259 7.94 -1.49 2.48
N SER A 260 9.06 -2.02 2.98
CA SER A 260 9.25 -2.36 4.39
C SER A 260 9.74 -1.22 5.27
N LEU A 261 10.06 -0.06 4.68
CA LEU A 261 10.77 1.03 5.36
C LEU A 261 12.07 0.54 6.01
N GLY A 262 12.80 -0.34 5.32
CA GLY A 262 14.07 -0.93 5.76
C GLY A 262 13.95 -2.14 6.69
N LYS A 263 12.74 -2.60 7.00
CA LYS A 263 12.50 -3.72 7.93
C LYS A 263 12.59 -5.12 7.30
N GLY A 264 12.66 -5.21 5.97
CA GLY A 264 12.75 -6.48 5.24
C GLY A 264 11.40 -7.11 4.89
N LEU A 265 11.45 -8.29 4.26
CA LEU A 265 10.29 -9.04 3.78
C LEU A 265 9.38 -9.55 4.90
N LYS A 266 9.87 -9.72 6.12
CA LYS A 266 9.04 -10.15 7.25
C LYS A 266 7.83 -9.26 7.51
N THR A 267 7.86 -7.97 7.11
CA THR A 267 6.72 -7.06 7.27
C THR A 267 5.67 -7.19 6.17
N SER A 268 5.90 -8.01 5.16
CA SER A 268 4.99 -8.19 4.03
C SER A 268 3.96 -9.30 4.26
N ASN A 269 4.08 -10.09 5.34
CA ASN A 269 3.30 -11.29 5.57
C ASN A 269 3.02 -11.50 7.06
N SER A 270 1.92 -12.17 7.39
CA SER A 270 1.51 -12.39 8.79
C SER A 270 2.36 -13.42 9.54
N PHE A 271 3.22 -14.15 8.82
CA PHE A 271 4.12 -15.17 9.37
C PHE A 271 5.43 -14.57 9.88
N SER A 272 5.70 -13.29 9.59
CA SER A 272 6.96 -12.61 9.92
C SER A 272 8.20 -13.31 9.33
N LEU A 273 8.06 -13.93 8.15
CA LEU A 273 9.13 -14.66 7.49
C LEU A 273 9.83 -13.78 6.44
N GLU A 274 11.16 -13.79 6.48
CA GLU A 274 12.03 -13.03 5.58
C GLU A 274 12.31 -13.80 4.29
N ASN A 275 12.33 -15.13 4.35
CA ASN A 275 12.65 -16.00 3.23
C ASN A 275 11.37 -16.57 2.57
N PRO A 276 11.18 -16.39 1.25
CA PRO A 276 10.02 -16.91 0.55
C PRO A 276 9.86 -18.45 0.59
N GLU A 277 10.96 -19.21 0.54
CA GLU A 277 10.91 -20.68 0.64
C GLU A 277 10.53 -21.15 2.05
N GLU A 278 10.97 -20.45 3.10
CA GLU A 278 10.52 -20.72 4.47
C GLU A 278 9.00 -20.48 4.61
N ALA A 279 8.49 -19.38 4.05
CA ALA A 279 7.05 -19.10 4.05
C ALA A 279 6.25 -20.15 3.28
N LYS A 280 6.77 -20.59 2.12
CA LYS A 280 6.18 -21.66 1.32
C LYS A 280 6.12 -22.99 2.07
N LEU A 281 7.18 -23.34 2.80
CA LEU A 281 7.23 -24.54 3.63
C LEU A 281 6.24 -24.45 4.78
N MET A 282 6.16 -23.30 5.46
CA MET A 282 5.20 -23.07 6.53
C MET A 282 3.75 -23.25 6.02
N ILE A 283 3.39 -22.58 4.91
CA ILE A 283 2.07 -22.69 4.28
C ILE A 283 1.72 -24.14 3.93
N LYS A 284 2.70 -24.90 3.41
CA LYS A 284 2.54 -26.31 3.08
C LYS A 284 2.24 -27.13 4.33
N ASN A 285 3.07 -27.03 5.36
CA ASN A 285 2.94 -27.81 6.59
C ASN A 285 1.62 -27.49 7.30
N TRP A 286 1.26 -26.21 7.37
CA TRP A 286 -0.02 -25.77 7.92
C TRP A 286 -1.20 -26.44 7.20
N PHE A 287 -1.19 -26.49 5.87
CA PHE A 287 -2.29 -27.11 5.13
C PHE A 287 -2.35 -28.64 5.34
N GLU A 288 -1.21 -29.32 5.41
CA GLU A 288 -1.15 -30.77 5.66
C GLU A 288 -1.71 -31.14 7.05
N GLU A 289 -1.48 -30.30 8.07
CA GLU A 289 -2.07 -30.45 9.41
C GLU A 289 -3.60 -30.30 9.43
N HIS A 290 -4.15 -29.53 8.49
CA HIS A 290 -5.59 -29.23 8.40
C HIS A 290 -6.32 -30.04 7.31
N GLU A 291 -5.59 -30.73 6.43
CA GLU A 291 -6.12 -31.68 5.43
C GLU A 291 -6.33 -33.09 6.02
N ALA A 292 -5.75 -33.40 7.20
CA ALA A 292 -5.84 -34.72 7.82
C ALA A 292 -7.30 -35.12 8.14
N PRO A 293 -7.74 -36.35 7.79
CA PRO A 293 -9.11 -36.80 8.04
C PRO A 293 -9.39 -36.85 9.54
N ARG A 294 -10.55 -36.35 9.97
CA ARG A 294 -11.14 -36.69 11.28
C ARG A 294 -11.67 -38.14 11.31
N ASP A 295 -10.96 -39.07 10.68
CA ASP A 295 -11.25 -40.50 10.73
C ASP A 295 -10.44 -41.15 11.85
N THR A 296 -10.83 -40.88 13.09
CA THR A 296 -10.77 -41.91 14.12
C THR A 296 -12.20 -42.26 14.48
N ALA A 297 -12.85 -43.02 13.60
CA ALA A 297 -14.00 -43.82 14.04
C ALA A 297 -13.50 -44.69 15.21
N PRO A 298 -14.16 -44.67 16.39
CA PRO A 298 -13.77 -45.53 17.48
C PRO A 298 -13.85 -46.99 17.01
N PRO A 299 -12.94 -47.87 17.45
CA PRO A 299 -13.00 -49.28 17.11
C PRO A 299 -14.38 -49.79 17.52
N GLN A 300 -15.16 -50.25 16.55
CA GLN A 300 -16.37 -51.02 16.83
C GLN A 300 -15.92 -52.23 17.64
N MET A 301 -16.11 -52.17 18.97
CA MET A 301 -16.02 -53.34 19.81
C MET A 301 -17.09 -54.29 19.31
N GLY A 302 -16.64 -55.31 18.58
CA GLY A 302 -17.49 -56.40 18.14
C GLY A 302 -18.23 -56.95 19.35
N MET A 303 -19.56 -56.94 19.27
CA MET A 303 -20.38 -57.78 20.12
C MET A 303 -20.05 -59.22 19.78
N GLY A 304 -19.13 -59.80 20.55
CA GLY A 304 -18.97 -61.25 20.64
C GLY A 304 -20.20 -61.80 21.34
N GLY A 305 -21.15 -62.29 20.54
CA GLY A 305 -22.17 -63.22 21.00
C GLY A 305 -21.62 -64.64 20.96
N ALA A 306 -21.52 -65.27 22.13
CA ALA A 306 -21.78 -66.68 22.39
C ALA A 306 -21.96 -66.85 23.90
#